data_AF-A0A0N8RMN5-F1
#
_entry.id   AF-A0A0N8RMN5-F1
#
_cell.length_a   1.000
_cell.length_b   1.000
_cell.length_c   1.000
_cell.angle_alpha   90.00
_cell.angle_beta   90.00
_cell.angle_gamma   90.00
#
_symmetry.space_group_name_H-M   'P 1'
#
loop_
_entity.id
_entity.type
_entity.pdbx_description
1 polymer ?
#
loop_
_entity_poly.entity_id
_entity_poly.type
_entity_poly.pdbx_seq_one_letter_code
_entity_poly.pdbx_strand_id
1 'polypeptide(L)'
;MWWRLTLLVIALMLVFFVAGLYAGGAMFLQLTQGHFAGLSWDTLWEARKLPWNDRRMLYVPWSWCVTAALTFLPVGVTLMAVFVRLKPKTSLHGDARFANDRELRQFEYQGEYKNTSK
;
A
#
# COMPACT_ATOMS: atom_id res chain seq x y z
N MET A 1 19.56 1.33 -0.27
CA MET A 1 18.28 1.32 0.47
C MET A 1 17.18 0.53 -0.23
N TRP A 2 17.00 0.65 -1.55
CA TRP A 2 15.92 -0.01 -2.30
C TRP A 2 15.89 -1.55 -2.20
N TRP A 3 17.04 -2.23 -2.17
CA TRP A 3 17.09 -3.70 -2.08
C TRP A 3 16.50 -4.27 -0.77
N ARG A 4 16.64 -3.54 0.35
CA ARG A 4 16.04 -3.96 1.64
C ARG A 4 14.52 -3.85 1.60
N LEU A 5 14.02 -2.79 0.94
CA LEU A 5 12.59 -2.59 0.73
C LEU A 5 12.03 -3.70 -0.18
N THR A 6 12.70 -4.04 -1.27
CA THR A 6 12.25 -5.11 -2.16
C THR A 6 12.22 -6.47 -1.46
N LEU A 7 13.24 -6.79 -0.66
CA LEU A 7 13.24 -8.03 0.12
C LEU A 7 12.10 -8.09 1.14
N LEU A 8 11.82 -6.96 1.82
CA LEU A 8 10.70 -6.87 2.75
C LEU A 8 9.37 -7.10 2.01
N VAL A 9 9.17 -6.45 0.86
CA VAL A 9 7.96 -6.62 0.05
C VAL A 9 7.81 -8.07 -0.42
N ILE A 10 8.89 -8.71 -0.89
CA ILE A 10 8.86 -10.12 -1.30
C ILE A 10 8.51 -11.03 -0.10
N ALA A 11 9.10 -10.80 1.07
CA ALA A 11 8.75 -11.56 2.27
C ALA A 11 7.27 -11.36 2.65
N LEU A 12 6.76 -10.13 2.57
CA LEU A 12 5.35 -9.84 2.82
C LEU A 12 4.45 -10.53 1.79
N MET A 13 4.82 -10.51 0.50
CA MET A 13 4.08 -11.22 -0.55
C MET A 13 4.01 -12.72 -0.28
N LEU A 14 5.09 -13.33 0.24
CA LEU A 14 5.09 -14.76 0.57
C LEU A 14 4.11 -15.06 1.72
N VAL A 15 4.09 -14.23 2.75
CA VAL A 15 3.11 -14.35 3.86
C VAL A 15 1.68 -14.14 3.36
N PHE A 16 1.44 -13.09 2.56
CA PHE A 16 0.13 -12.80 1.98
C PHE A 16 -0.30 -13.84 0.95
N PHE A 17 0.63 -14.51 0.28
CA PHE A 17 0.34 -15.62 -0.63
C PHE A 17 -0.21 -16.82 0.14
N VAL A 18 0.45 -17.21 1.23
CA VAL A 18 -0.04 -18.30 2.10
C VAL A 18 -1.42 -17.93 2.66
N ALA A 19 -1.58 -16.73 3.21
CA ALA A 19 -2.88 -16.25 3.68
C ALA A 19 -3.94 -16.21 2.56
N GLY A 20 -3.53 -15.83 1.35
CA GLY A 20 -4.36 -15.79 0.15
C GLY A 20 -4.86 -17.18 -0.26
N LEU A 21 -4.02 -18.22 -0.16
CA LEU A 21 -4.42 -19.60 -0.45
C LEU A 21 -5.52 -20.08 0.52
N TYR A 22 -5.38 -19.78 1.81
CA TYR A 22 -6.42 -20.09 2.79
C TYR A 22 -7.70 -19.28 2.55
N ALA A 23 -7.57 -17.98 2.25
CA ALA A 23 -8.73 -17.12 1.98
C ALA A 23 -9.48 -17.53 0.71
N GLY A 24 -8.75 -17.79 -0.38
CA GLY A 24 -9.32 -18.28 -1.64
C GLY A 24 -9.93 -19.67 -1.49
N GLY A 25 -9.26 -20.57 -0.75
CA GLY A 25 -9.79 -21.90 -0.41
C GLY A 25 -11.07 -21.82 0.41
N ALA A 26 -11.12 -20.95 1.42
CA ALA A 26 -12.31 -20.72 2.23
C ALA A 26 -13.45 -20.15 1.39
N MET A 27 -13.19 -19.18 0.52
CA MET A 27 -14.19 -18.64 -0.41
C MET A 27 -14.73 -19.73 -1.34
N PHE A 28 -13.87 -20.58 -1.89
CA PHE A 28 -14.29 -21.69 -2.74
C PHE A 28 -15.22 -22.66 -2.01
N LEU A 29 -14.87 -23.06 -0.78
CA LEU A 29 -15.71 -23.93 0.04
C LEU A 29 -17.04 -23.25 0.42
N GLN A 30 -17.01 -21.96 0.74
CA GLN A 30 -18.21 -21.18 1.05
C GLN A 30 -19.18 -21.12 -0.14
N LEU A 31 -18.67 -20.90 -1.36
CA LEU A 31 -19.47 -20.83 -2.57
C LEU A 31 -20.00 -22.20 -3.03
N THR A 32 -19.26 -23.26 -2.74
CA THR A 32 -19.62 -24.64 -3.13
C THR A 32 -20.35 -25.43 -2.05
N GLN A 33 -20.64 -24.78 -0.91
CA GLN A 33 -21.23 -25.40 0.29
C GLN A 33 -20.41 -26.61 0.80
N GLY A 34 -19.09 -26.53 0.66
CA GLY A 34 -18.15 -27.53 1.15
C GLY A 34 -17.92 -27.44 2.66
N HIS A 35 -17.39 -28.51 3.25
CA HIS A 35 -17.03 -28.54 4.67
C HIS A 35 -15.71 -27.80 4.92
N PHE A 36 -15.72 -26.84 5.84
CA PHE A 36 -14.50 -26.10 6.24
C PHE A 36 -13.49 -26.93 7.04
N ALA A 37 -13.89 -28.10 7.53
CA ALA A 37 -13.02 -28.99 8.31
C ALA A 37 -11.81 -29.52 7.51
N GLY A 38 -11.88 -29.52 6.18
CA GLY A 38 -10.79 -29.88 5.28
C GLY A 38 -10.04 -28.69 4.71
N LEU A 39 -10.15 -27.49 5.30
CA LEU A 39 -9.45 -26.30 4.78
C LEU A 39 -7.94 -26.41 5.00
N SER A 40 -7.22 -26.56 3.90
CA SER A 40 -5.76 -26.68 3.82
C SER A 40 -5.20 -25.78 2.70
N TRP A 41 -3.88 -25.68 2.62
CA TRP A 41 -3.22 -24.84 1.61
C TRP A 41 -3.42 -25.38 0.17
N ASP A 42 -3.72 -26.67 0.03
CA ASP A 42 -3.89 -27.38 -1.23
C ASP A 42 -5.35 -27.47 -1.68
N THR A 43 -6.34 -26.97 -0.92
CA THR A 43 -7.76 -27.07 -1.31
C THR A 43 -8.05 -26.51 -2.70
N LEU A 44 -7.45 -25.34 -3.01
CA LEU A 44 -7.53 -24.70 -4.32
C LEU A 44 -6.81 -25.50 -5.40
N TRP A 45 -5.74 -26.19 -5.02
CA TRP A 45 -4.96 -27.05 -5.91
C TRP A 45 -5.64 -28.39 -6.16
N GLU A 46 -6.41 -28.91 -5.23
CA GLU A 46 -7.27 -30.07 -5.45
C GLU A 46 -8.50 -29.69 -6.28
N ALA A 47 -9.04 -28.50 -6.04
CA ALA A 47 -10.20 -27.98 -6.77
C ALA A 47 -9.99 -27.89 -8.29
N ARG A 48 -8.74 -27.74 -8.75
CA ARG A 48 -8.42 -27.74 -10.20
C ARG A 48 -8.64 -29.10 -10.87
N LYS A 49 -8.65 -30.19 -10.10
CA LYS A 49 -8.79 -31.56 -10.61
C LYS A 49 -10.25 -31.94 -10.83
N LEU A 50 -11.19 -31.06 -10.47
CA LEU A 50 -12.60 -31.31 -10.72
C LEU A 50 -12.88 -31.43 -12.22
N PRO A 51 -13.85 -32.27 -12.61
CA PRO A 51 -14.25 -32.40 -13.99
C PRO A 51 -14.91 -31.11 -14.51
N TRP A 52 -14.68 -30.80 -15.79
CA TRP A 52 -15.17 -29.58 -16.45
C TRP A 52 -16.69 -29.44 -16.53
N ASN A 53 -17.41 -30.54 -16.32
CA ASN A 53 -18.88 -30.56 -16.30
C ASN A 53 -19.45 -30.21 -14.91
N ASP A 54 -18.61 -30.08 -13.88
CA ASP A 54 -19.05 -29.72 -12.54
C ASP A 54 -19.26 -28.21 -12.41
N ARG A 55 -20.43 -27.80 -11.93
CA ARG A 55 -20.80 -26.40 -11.67
C ARG A 55 -19.81 -25.71 -10.73
N ARG A 56 -19.17 -26.47 -9.82
CA ARG A 56 -18.17 -25.94 -8.88
C ARG A 56 -16.97 -25.34 -9.59
N MET A 57 -16.64 -25.82 -10.79
CA MET A 57 -15.48 -25.37 -11.55
C MET A 57 -15.57 -23.89 -11.95
N LEU A 58 -16.78 -23.33 -12.05
CA LEU A 58 -17.00 -21.90 -12.30
C LEU A 58 -16.36 -21.00 -11.23
N TYR A 59 -16.30 -21.47 -9.98
CA TYR A 59 -15.82 -20.68 -8.84
C TYR A 59 -14.32 -20.81 -8.60
N VAL A 60 -13.65 -21.76 -9.25
CA VAL A 60 -12.20 -21.98 -9.11
C VAL A 60 -11.40 -20.76 -9.63
N PRO A 61 -11.66 -20.21 -10.83
CA PRO A 61 -10.95 -19.00 -11.29
C PRO A 61 -11.14 -17.81 -10.35
N TRP A 62 -12.35 -17.59 -9.84
CA TRP A 62 -12.65 -16.47 -8.94
C TRP A 62 -11.92 -16.57 -7.60
N SER A 63 -11.83 -17.77 -7.04
CA SER A 63 -11.07 -18.02 -5.80
C SER A 63 -9.56 -17.86 -6.01
N TRP A 64 -9.03 -18.20 -7.18
CA TRP A 64 -7.66 -17.85 -7.57
C TRP A 64 -7.44 -16.35 -7.73
N CYS A 65 -8.42 -15.61 -8.28
CA CYS A 65 -8.35 -14.14 -8.35
C CYS A 65 -8.25 -13.50 -6.97
N VAL A 66 -8.99 -14.00 -5.97
CA VAL A 66 -8.89 -13.52 -4.58
C VAL A 66 -7.51 -13.80 -3.99
N THR A 67 -6.98 -15.01 -4.20
CA THR A 67 -5.61 -15.37 -3.79
C THR A 67 -4.58 -14.41 -4.39
N ALA A 68 -4.68 -14.15 -5.69
CA ALA A 68 -3.79 -13.22 -6.39
C ALA A 68 -3.93 -11.78 -5.86
N ALA A 69 -5.15 -11.28 -5.71
CA ALA A 69 -5.42 -9.94 -5.19
C ALA A 69 -4.80 -9.73 -3.80
N LEU A 70 -4.92 -10.72 -2.91
CA LEU A 70 -4.32 -10.67 -1.58
C LEU A 70 -2.79 -10.69 -1.65
N THR A 71 -2.23 -11.54 -2.52
CA THR A 71 -0.77 -11.69 -2.70
C THR A 71 -0.11 -10.40 -3.18
N PHE A 72 -0.76 -9.65 -4.07
CA PHE A 72 -0.24 -8.40 -4.63
C PHE A 72 -0.62 -7.15 -3.82
N LEU A 73 -1.42 -7.29 -2.75
CA LEU A 73 -1.77 -6.19 -1.85
C LEU A 73 -0.54 -5.43 -1.31
N PRO A 74 0.54 -6.09 -0.84
CA PRO A 74 1.75 -5.41 -0.38
C PRO A 74 2.36 -4.53 -1.47
N VAL A 75 2.41 -5.03 -2.70
CA VAL A 75 2.94 -4.30 -3.86
C VAL A 75 2.08 -3.07 -4.14
N GLY A 76 0.75 -3.23 -4.18
CA GLY A 76 -0.19 -2.13 -4.39
C GLY A 76 -0.03 -1.02 -3.34
N VAL A 77 0.09 -1.38 -2.06
CA VAL A 77 0.31 -0.43 -0.97
C VAL A 77 1.65 0.28 -1.11
N THR A 78 2.72 -0.44 -1.44
CA THR A 78 4.04 0.19 -1.65
C THR A 78 4.06 1.15 -2.83
N LEU A 79 3.44 0.79 -3.95
CA LEU A 79 3.30 1.66 -5.11
C LEU A 79 2.49 2.90 -4.75
N MET A 80 1.34 2.74 -4.08
CA MET A 80 0.52 3.88 -3.64
C MET A 80 1.30 4.81 -2.71
N ALA A 81 2.06 4.28 -1.75
CA ALA A 81 2.90 5.08 -0.87
C ALA A 81 3.99 5.87 -1.62
N VAL A 82 4.59 5.26 -2.66
CA VAL A 82 5.55 5.94 -3.54
C VAL A 82 4.86 7.05 -4.34
N PHE A 83 3.72 6.77 -4.97
CA PHE A 83 2.96 7.77 -5.73
C PHE A 83 2.47 8.94 -4.86
N VAL A 84 2.03 8.69 -3.63
CA VAL A 84 1.63 9.74 -2.69
C VAL A 84 2.82 10.60 -2.27
N ARG A 85 4.01 10.01 -2.08
CA ARG A 85 5.24 10.78 -1.78
C ARG A 85 5.76 11.60 -2.96
N LEU A 86 5.46 11.20 -4.19
CA LEU A 86 5.80 11.95 -5.40
C LEU A 86 4.88 13.18 -5.60
N LYS A 87 3.75 13.27 -4.89
CA LYS A 87 2.99 14.52 -4.87
C LYS A 87 3.83 15.59 -4.16
N PRO A 88 4.06 16.74 -4.81
CA PRO A 88 4.78 17.83 -4.15
C PRO A 88 4.00 18.18 -2.88
N LYS A 89 4.70 18.23 -1.74
CA LYS A 89 4.12 18.77 -0.52
C LYS A 89 3.81 20.23 -0.81
N THR A 90 2.55 20.55 -1.10
CA THR A 90 2.10 21.93 -1.14
C THR A 90 2.19 22.45 0.28
N SER A 91 3.20 23.26 0.57
CA SER A 91 3.29 23.96 1.85
C SER A 91 1.99 24.74 2.03
N LEU A 92 1.21 24.40 3.05
CA LEU A 92 -0.04 25.08 3.35
C LEU A 92 0.21 26.54 3.81
N HIS A 93 1.46 26.90 4.08
CA HIS A 93 1.94 28.26 4.35
C HIS A 93 2.85 28.69 3.20
N GLY A 94 2.27 28.70 1.98
CA GLY A 94 2.93 28.94 0.69
C GLY A 94 4.22 29.72 0.81
N ASP A 95 5.36 29.05 0.60
CA ASP A 95 6.72 29.61 0.52
C ASP A 95 6.98 30.87 1.37
N ALA A 96 6.42 30.92 2.58
CA ALA A 96 6.67 31.99 3.52
C ALA A 96 8.04 31.71 4.13
N ARG A 97 9.08 31.94 3.33
CA ARG A 97 10.45 32.03 3.83
C ARG A 97 10.43 33.15 4.86
N PHE A 98 10.52 32.80 6.14
CA PHE A 98 10.76 33.77 7.19
C PHE A 98 12.00 34.57 6.81
N ALA A 99 11.87 35.90 6.78
CA ALA A 99 12.92 36.81 6.40
C ALA A 99 14.16 36.57 7.27
N ASN A 100 15.34 36.51 6.65
CA ASN A 100 16.59 36.27 7.37
C ASN A 100 16.91 37.47 8.28
N ASP A 101 17.71 37.30 9.33
CA ASP A 101 18.04 38.38 10.29
C ASP A 101 18.60 39.64 9.61
N ARG A 102 19.26 39.49 8.45
CA ARG A 102 19.73 40.60 7.62
C ARG A 102 18.59 41.37 6.91
N GLU A 103 17.53 40.68 6.52
CA GLU A 103 16.36 41.27 5.84
C GLU A 103 15.44 41.96 6.86
N LEU A 104 15.38 41.45 8.10
CA LEU A 104 14.65 42.07 9.20
C LEU A 104 15.28 43.37 9.71
N ARG A 105 16.61 43.53 9.60
CA ARG A 105 17.34 44.76 10.00
C ARG A 105 16.91 46.03 9.23
N GLN A 106 16.33 45.89 8.05
CA GLN A 106 15.84 47.05 7.28
C GLN A 106 14.55 47.64 7.89
N PHE A 107 13.76 46.81 8.56
CA PHE A 107 12.52 47.20 9.22
C PHE A 107 12.70 47.42 10.73
N GLU A 108 13.92 47.20 11.24
CA GLU A 108 14.28 47.42 12.63
C GLU A 108 14.24 48.92 12.94
N TYR A 109 13.26 49.32 13.75
CA TYR A 109 13.00 50.69 14.16
C TYR A 109 14.26 51.30 14.80
N GLN A 110 14.84 52.30 14.14
CA GLN A 110 16.12 52.90 14.55
C GLN A 110 16.01 53.97 15.65
N GLY A 111 14.81 54.19 16.21
CA GLY A 111 14.56 55.20 17.24
C GLY A 111 14.67 56.65 16.75
N GLU A 112 14.04 57.56 17.48
CA GLU A 112 13.94 59.00 17.17
C GLU A 112 15.25 59.79 17.33
N TYR A 113 16.33 59.13 17.78
CA TYR A 113 17.62 59.76 18.09
C TYR A 113 18.60 59.78 16.92
N LYS A 114 18.23 59.25 15.75
CA LYS A 114 18.99 59.45 14.50
C LYS A 114 18.70 60.85 13.94
N ASN A 115 18.99 61.85 14.77
CA ASN A 115 18.87 63.25 14.45
C ASN A 115 19.96 63.57 13.43
N THR A 116 19.54 63.82 12.20
CA THR A 116 20.35 64.39 11.12
C THR A 116 20.83 65.76 11.58
N SER A 117 21.98 65.80 12.24
CA SER A 117 22.75 67.02 12.47
C SER A 117 24.04 66.94 11.67
N LYS A 118 23.96 67.56 10.49
CA LYS A 118 25.01 68.01 9.57
C LYS A 118 25.95 66.95 8.97
#